data_AF-A0A7X9HQR9-F1
#
_entry.id   AF-A0A7X9HQR9-F1
#
_cell.length_a   1.000
_cell.length_b   1.000
_cell.length_c   1.000
_cell.angle_alpha   90.00
_cell.angle_beta   90.00
_cell.angle_gamma   90.00
#
_symmetry.space_group_name_H-M   'P 1'
#
loop_
_entity.id
_entity.type
_entity.pdbx_description
1 polymer ?
#
loop_
_entity_poly.entity_id
_entity_poly.type
_entity_poly.pdbx_seq_one_letter_code
_entity_poly.pdbx_strand_id
1 'polypeptide(L)'
;MKKLILSIFLSSLSIFPQFRITLLDQEIPSYGEMVLTVFAQNLGNSQKIWALYGDNYSGSVIAGRSNFVIYYDDIMNDNKTRNSIPSSIIIKTIFDTYIPMDSPMHNFPSTGSKSGQEWVITFTGIPNDAAHVRVSVLGTTFQVGDMPEAQDSRIRKTNKFINLLNQARESTTYERWNKAADIWNDLILLDSEIITKYSEEICISFCEKGKILFAENNFSEAVNYFEEAKKINENEFRSYLDDYSDLLYAYGLALIKDSKVDQGIKNFLYSHSISDINRKNIENSLNTLKISRFTSTCLSIIPGFSQLIYQKNSIKSVLFFGTFFLSSGLAVLSKKNADIAYEEYLNAKTPTDAEQKYNLANGGIILTGVLGGLALATVLYSVIDQLKETSKFNSKFEIQLSINNTYAPYLESYSFLLKIPL
;
A
#
# COMPACT_ATOMS: atom_id res chain seq x y z
N MET A 1 -1.35 53.70 -19.01
CA MET A 1 -1.82 52.32 -18.76
C MET A 1 -0.87 51.46 -17.90
N LYS A 2 0.46 51.57 -17.97
CA LYS A 2 1.38 50.75 -17.12
C LYS A 2 1.32 51.04 -15.60
N LYS A 3 0.91 52.23 -15.16
CA LYS A 3 0.76 52.56 -13.73
C LYS A 3 -0.54 52.07 -13.07
N LEU A 4 -1.56 51.70 -13.86
CA LEU A 4 -2.85 51.23 -13.33
C LEU A 4 -2.84 49.72 -13.02
N ILE A 5 -1.97 48.96 -13.69
CA ILE A 5 -1.85 47.50 -13.48
C ILE A 5 -1.07 47.18 -12.20
N LEU A 6 -0.16 48.06 -11.76
CA LEU A 6 0.63 47.83 -10.54
C LEU A 6 -0.18 48.09 -9.25
N SER A 7 -1.17 48.99 -9.27
CA SER A 7 -2.00 49.26 -8.08
C SER A 7 -3.04 48.16 -7.83
N ILE A 8 -3.52 47.49 -8.88
CA ILE A 8 -4.47 46.37 -8.76
C ILE A 8 -3.77 45.11 -8.23
N PHE A 9 -2.46 44.94 -8.50
CA PHE A 9 -1.67 43.82 -7.98
C PHE A 9 -1.24 43.99 -6.51
N LEU A 10 -1.17 45.21 -5.99
CA LEU A 10 -0.81 45.47 -4.59
C LEU A 10 -2.03 45.47 -3.64
N SER A 11 -3.24 45.76 -4.14
CA SER A 11 -4.47 45.66 -3.34
C SER A 11 -5.01 44.24 -3.18
N SER A 12 -4.51 43.26 -3.94
CA SER A 12 -4.91 41.85 -3.83
C SER A 12 -4.07 41.04 -2.83
N LEU A 13 -2.98 41.60 -2.30
CA LEU A 13 -2.15 40.96 -1.26
C LEU A 13 -2.75 41.07 0.16
N SER A 14 -3.82 41.86 0.33
CA SER A 14 -4.57 41.99 1.58
C SER A 14 -5.63 40.91 1.80
N ILE A 15 -5.80 39.97 0.87
CA ILE A 15 -6.93 39.03 0.86
C ILE A 15 -6.71 37.86 1.84
N PHE A 16 -5.49 37.62 2.27
CA PHE A 16 -5.20 36.55 3.23
C PHE A 16 -5.16 37.09 4.66
N PRO A 17 -5.84 36.44 5.61
CA PRO A 17 -5.71 36.80 7.01
C PRO A 17 -4.26 36.72 7.47
N GLN A 18 -3.81 37.80 8.12
CA GLN A 18 -2.43 37.99 8.57
C GLN A 18 -2.37 37.94 10.08
N PHE A 19 -1.92 36.83 10.66
CA PHE A 19 -1.73 36.75 12.10
C PHE A 19 -0.42 37.47 12.47
N ARG A 20 -0.52 38.53 13.29
CA ARG A 20 0.64 39.35 13.64
C ARG A 20 0.91 39.27 15.14
N ILE A 21 2.13 38.96 15.49
CA ILE A 21 2.64 38.94 16.87
C ILE A 21 3.52 40.16 17.06
N THR A 22 3.29 40.90 18.14
CA THR A 22 4.18 41.96 18.60
C THR A 22 4.87 41.51 19.89
N LEU A 23 6.19 41.48 19.93
CA LEU A 23 6.96 41.18 21.14
C LEU A 23 7.52 42.48 21.71
N LEU A 24 7.29 42.75 22.99
CA LEU A 24 7.92 43.85 23.73
C LEU A 24 8.84 43.26 24.79
N ASP A 25 10.14 43.52 24.67
CA ASP A 25 11.12 43.18 25.69
C ASP A 25 11.03 44.16 26.87
N GLN A 26 10.73 43.66 28.06
CA GLN A 26 10.58 44.50 29.25
C GLN A 26 11.79 44.48 30.18
N GLU A 27 12.52 43.36 30.31
CA GLU A 27 13.67 43.23 31.22
C GLU A 27 14.61 42.09 30.80
N ILE A 28 15.93 42.38 30.72
CA ILE A 28 16.99 41.37 30.61
C ILE A 28 17.72 41.30 31.97
N PRO A 29 17.35 40.39 32.89
CA PRO A 29 18.18 40.06 34.05
C PRO A 29 19.56 39.57 33.60
N SER A 30 20.57 39.77 34.45
CA SER A 30 21.99 39.47 34.20
C SER A 30 22.34 38.00 33.87
N TYR A 31 21.35 37.12 33.74
CA TYR A 31 21.49 35.67 33.58
C TYR A 31 21.01 35.13 32.21
N GLY A 32 20.68 35.98 31.23
CA GLY A 32 20.30 35.51 29.88
C GLY A 32 18.88 34.95 29.79
N GLU A 33 17.97 35.50 30.60
CA GLU A 33 16.53 35.31 30.46
C GLU A 33 15.93 36.61 29.91
N MET A 34 14.97 36.51 28.99
CA MET A 34 14.26 37.64 28.41
C MET A 34 12.76 37.49 28.66
N VAL A 35 12.15 38.52 29.24
CA VAL A 35 10.68 38.58 29.38
C VAL A 35 10.11 39.25 28.15
N LEU A 36 9.38 38.48 27.35
CA LEU A 36 8.69 38.98 26.16
C LEU A 36 7.20 39.16 26.47
N THR A 37 6.66 40.34 26.21
CA THR A 37 5.21 40.51 26.13
C THR A 37 4.77 40.27 24.70
N VAL A 38 3.98 39.22 24.47
CA VAL A 38 3.42 38.85 23.18
C VAL A 38 2.04 39.49 23.03
N PHE A 39 1.84 40.24 21.97
CA PHE A 39 0.53 40.73 21.56
C PHE A 39 0.13 40.08 20.24
N ALA A 40 -0.94 39.29 20.24
CA ALA A 40 -1.46 38.65 19.04
C ALA A 40 -2.57 39.51 18.42
N GLN A 41 -2.19 40.30 17.42
CA GLN A 41 -3.13 41.05 16.60
C GLN A 41 -3.98 40.05 15.80
N ASN A 42 -5.28 40.31 15.73
CA ASN A 42 -6.40 39.45 15.28
C ASN A 42 -7.04 38.56 16.36
N LEU A 43 -6.36 38.31 17.47
CA LEU A 43 -6.97 37.68 18.64
C LEU A 43 -7.36 38.69 19.73
N GLY A 44 -6.77 39.90 19.67
CA GLY A 44 -7.05 40.96 20.64
C GLY A 44 -6.48 40.71 22.05
N ASN A 45 -5.74 39.61 22.22
CA ASN A 45 -5.20 39.19 23.50
C ASN A 45 -3.71 39.54 23.61
N SER A 46 -3.32 40.06 24.78
CA SER A 46 -1.92 40.22 25.19
C SER A 46 -1.57 39.13 26.21
N GLN A 47 -0.39 38.55 26.10
CA GLN A 47 0.14 37.56 27.04
C GLN A 47 1.61 37.85 27.34
N LYS A 48 2.02 37.69 28.60
CA LYS A 48 3.44 37.77 28.99
C LYS A 48 4.05 36.38 28.97
N ILE A 49 5.23 36.25 28.37
CA ILE A 49 5.98 34.99 28.31
C ILE A 49 7.41 35.18 28.80
N TRP A 50 7.94 34.14 29.42
CA TRP A 50 9.35 34.03 29.78
C TRP A 50 10.03 33.19 28.70
N ALA A 51 11.03 33.77 28.03
CA ALA A 51 11.83 33.08 27.03
C ALA A 51 13.30 33.12 27.45
N LEU A 52 13.96 31.96 27.46
CA LEU A 52 15.40 31.88 27.74
C LEU A 52 16.15 32.39 26.50
N TYR A 53 16.93 33.46 26.67
CA TYR A 53 17.70 34.09 25.60
C TYR A 53 19.08 34.51 26.10
N GLY A 54 20.13 33.75 25.76
CA GLY A 54 21.50 34.04 26.19
C GLY A 54 22.53 33.00 25.74
N ASP A 55 23.80 33.20 26.11
CA ASP A 55 24.96 32.41 25.64
C ASP A 55 24.88 30.89 25.92
N ASN A 56 24.04 30.48 26.88
CA ASN A 56 23.75 29.06 27.18
C ASN A 56 22.69 28.42 26.26
N TYR A 57 22.11 29.17 25.31
CA TYR A 57 21.16 28.63 24.32
C TYR A 57 21.83 27.72 23.27
N SER A 58 23.17 27.64 23.28
CA SER A 58 23.97 26.80 22.38
C SER A 58 23.72 25.29 22.53
N GLY A 59 23.10 24.84 23.62
CA GLY A 59 22.80 23.42 23.85
C GLY A 59 21.48 22.91 23.24
N SER A 60 20.53 23.79 22.88
CA SER A 60 19.19 23.41 22.41
C SER A 60 18.85 23.90 21.00
N VAL A 61 19.77 24.59 20.32
CA VAL A 61 19.74 24.76 18.86
C VAL A 61 19.99 23.39 18.23
N ILE A 62 18.97 22.55 18.24
CA ILE A 62 18.87 21.44 17.31
C ILE A 62 18.84 22.11 15.94
N ALA A 63 19.97 22.07 15.23
CA ALA A 63 20.15 22.64 13.92
C ALA A 63 18.91 22.32 13.04
N GLY A 64 18.15 23.35 12.69
CA GLY A 64 16.97 23.23 11.83
C GLY A 64 15.59 23.46 12.47
N ARG A 65 15.48 23.77 13.78
CA ARG A 65 14.19 24.22 14.35
C ARG A 65 14.05 25.74 14.20
N SER A 66 12.94 26.20 13.61
CA SER A 66 12.65 27.63 13.48
C SER A 66 12.35 28.24 14.85
N ASN A 67 12.93 29.42 15.10
CA ASN A 67 12.78 30.17 16.35
C ASN A 67 11.34 30.64 16.61
N PHE A 68 10.52 30.64 15.55
CA PHE A 68 9.12 31.01 15.57
C PHE A 68 8.32 29.95 14.80
N VAL A 69 7.30 29.38 15.45
CA VAL A 69 6.35 28.46 14.83
C VAL A 69 4.96 28.76 15.39
N ILE A 70 3.96 28.81 14.52
CA ILE A 70 2.56 28.78 14.95
C ILE A 70 2.01 27.37 14.73
N TYR A 71 1.29 26.87 15.71
CA TYR A 71 0.53 25.62 15.65
C TYR A 71 -0.94 25.95 15.79
N TYR A 72 -1.80 25.28 15.03
CA TYR A 72 -3.24 25.50 15.12
C TYR A 72 -4.01 24.28 14.64
N ASP A 73 -5.23 24.11 15.15
CA ASP A 73 -6.13 23.04 14.72
C ASP A 73 -7.04 23.56 13.61
N ASP A 74 -7.07 22.83 12.49
CA ASP A 74 -7.91 23.15 11.33
C ASP A 74 -9.31 22.53 11.51
N ILE A 75 -10.26 23.36 11.97
CA ILE A 75 -11.59 22.90 12.37
C ILE A 75 -12.35 22.28 11.19
N MET A 76 -12.29 22.89 10.01
CA MET A 76 -13.17 22.53 8.89
C MET A 76 -12.67 21.35 8.06
N ASN A 77 -11.38 21.01 8.14
CA ASN A 77 -10.83 19.87 7.41
C ASN A 77 -10.82 18.59 8.25
N ASP A 78 -9.82 18.40 9.11
CA ASP A 78 -9.59 17.12 9.81
C ASP A 78 -9.27 17.29 11.30
N ASN A 79 -9.47 18.48 11.87
CA ASN A 79 -9.07 18.83 13.24
C ASN A 79 -7.59 18.53 13.55
N LYS A 80 -6.73 18.31 12.54
CA LYS A 80 -5.32 18.05 12.80
C LYS A 80 -4.62 19.35 13.13
N THR A 81 -3.68 19.26 14.06
CA THR A 81 -2.74 20.33 14.33
C THR A 81 -1.83 20.52 13.12
N ARG A 82 -1.92 21.68 12.50
CA ARG A 82 -1.01 22.16 11.46
C ARG A 82 0.03 23.08 12.09
N ASN A 83 1.16 23.26 11.41
CA ASN A 83 2.14 24.26 11.78
C ASN A 83 2.48 25.16 10.59
N SER A 84 2.91 26.38 10.89
CA SER A 84 3.38 27.32 9.89
C SER A 84 4.54 28.14 10.45
N ILE A 85 5.44 28.54 9.55
CA ILE A 85 6.55 29.44 9.85
C ILE A 85 6.17 30.87 9.44
N PRO A 86 6.76 31.91 10.06
CA PRO A 86 6.47 33.28 9.68
C PRO A 86 6.77 33.54 8.22
N SER A 87 5.92 34.32 7.55
CA SER A 87 6.20 34.82 6.20
C SER A 87 7.05 36.08 6.21
N SER A 88 7.07 36.81 7.33
CA SER A 88 8.01 37.91 7.55
C SER A 88 8.25 38.17 9.04
N ILE A 89 9.42 38.71 9.35
CA ILE A 89 9.77 39.22 10.68
C ILE A 89 10.37 40.61 10.49
N ILE A 90 9.83 41.59 11.19
CA ILE A 90 10.27 42.98 11.17
C ILE A 90 10.60 43.40 12.60
N ILE A 91 11.82 43.88 12.83
CA ILE A 91 12.26 44.39 14.13
C ILE A 91 12.17 45.91 14.11
N LYS A 92 11.40 46.48 15.02
CA LYS A 92 11.36 47.91 15.28
C LYS A 92 12.29 48.22 16.45
N THR A 93 13.31 49.04 16.20
CA THR A 93 14.30 49.42 17.22
C THR A 93 13.80 50.58 18.08
N ILE A 94 14.49 50.84 19.19
CA ILE A 94 14.29 52.04 20.03
C ILE A 94 14.50 53.36 19.29
N PHE A 95 15.13 53.33 18.11
CA PHE A 95 15.37 54.50 17.26
C PHE A 95 14.29 54.65 16.17
N ASP A 96 13.17 53.94 16.29
CA ASP A 96 12.08 53.95 15.30
C ASP A 96 12.51 53.45 13.90
N THR A 97 13.60 52.66 13.83
CA THR A 97 14.08 52.04 12.59
C THR A 97 13.54 50.63 12.45
N TYR A 98 13.20 50.23 11.22
CA TYR A 98 12.65 48.91 10.89
C TYR A 98 13.69 48.05 10.18
N ILE A 99 13.96 46.86 10.72
CA ILE A 99 14.92 45.89 10.17
C ILE A 99 14.15 44.63 9.78
N PRO A 100 13.96 44.34 8.48
CA PRO A 100 13.42 43.06 8.04
C PRO A 100 14.46 41.96 8.28
N MET A 101 14.04 40.78 8.71
CA MET A 101 14.90 39.60 8.74
C MET A 101 14.77 38.82 7.43
N ASP A 102 15.91 38.45 6.84
CA ASP A 102 15.96 37.68 5.59
C ASP A 102 15.51 36.22 5.76
N SER A 103 15.52 35.69 6.99
CA SER A 103 15.07 34.32 7.28
C SER A 103 14.61 34.15 8.75
N PRO A 104 13.54 33.39 9.02
CA PRO A 104 13.09 33.03 10.37
C PRO A 104 14.02 32.02 11.09
N MET A 105 15.12 31.60 10.45
CA MET A 105 16.02 30.53 10.92
C MET A 105 17.43 30.99 11.33
N HIS A 106 17.70 32.29 11.50
CA HIS A 106 19.04 32.79 11.81
C HIS A 106 19.16 33.59 13.10
N ASN A 107 20.40 33.63 13.62
CA ASN A 107 20.83 34.37 14.79
C ASN A 107 20.32 35.82 14.71
N PHE A 108 19.72 36.28 15.81
CA PHE A 108 19.19 37.64 15.87
C PHE A 108 20.32 38.66 15.71
N PRO A 109 20.15 39.66 14.82
CA PRO A 109 21.15 40.70 14.68
C PRO A 109 21.27 41.45 16.01
N SER A 110 22.50 41.60 16.51
CA SER A 110 22.76 42.46 17.67
C SER A 110 22.31 43.87 17.33
N THR A 111 21.35 44.39 18.07
CA THR A 111 20.76 45.70 17.84
C THR A 111 21.42 46.80 18.67
N GLY A 112 22.50 46.45 19.40
CA GLY A 112 23.29 47.38 20.21
C GLY A 112 22.59 47.93 21.46
N SER A 113 21.32 47.57 21.70
CA SER A 113 20.56 47.98 22.89
C SER A 113 20.37 46.81 23.86
N LYS A 114 20.48 47.09 25.16
CA LYS A 114 20.22 46.13 26.24
C LYS A 114 18.73 46.03 26.66
N SER A 115 17.83 46.79 26.03
CA SER A 115 16.38 46.71 26.25
C SER A 115 15.57 47.50 25.21
N GLY A 116 14.27 47.18 25.09
CA GLY A 116 13.27 48.06 24.46
C GLY A 116 12.94 47.80 22.98
N GLN A 117 13.05 46.56 22.50
CA GLN A 117 12.74 46.25 21.10
C GLN A 117 11.29 45.81 20.90
N GLU A 118 10.67 46.27 19.82
CA GLU A 118 9.37 45.78 19.37
C GLU A 118 9.57 44.86 18.16
N TRP A 119 9.13 43.60 18.27
CA TRP A 119 9.26 42.64 17.17
C TRP A 119 7.90 42.37 16.58
N VAL A 120 7.77 42.59 15.27
CA VAL A 120 6.56 42.31 14.52
C VAL A 120 6.78 41.07 13.67
N ILE A 121 6.15 39.97 14.06
CA ILE A 121 6.23 38.69 13.34
C ILE A 121 4.88 38.44 12.66
N THR A 122 4.89 38.21 11.37
CA THR A 122 3.68 37.99 10.58
C THR A 122 3.64 36.58 10.03
N PHE A 123 2.52 35.89 10.26
CA PHE A 123 2.17 34.61 9.67
C PHE A 123 1.03 34.83 8.67
N THR A 124 1.16 34.26 7.49
CA THR A 124 0.14 34.31 6.44
C THR A 124 -0.41 32.91 6.18
N GLY A 125 -1.66 32.85 5.69
CA GLY A 125 -2.29 31.56 5.35
C GLY A 125 -2.77 30.78 6.58
N ILE A 126 -2.88 31.43 7.74
CA ILE A 126 -3.54 30.86 8.91
C ILE A 126 -5.05 31.05 8.72
N PRO A 127 -5.85 29.97 8.72
CA PRO A 127 -7.30 30.09 8.57
C PRO A 127 -7.92 30.98 9.66
N ASN A 128 -8.94 31.78 9.31
CA ASN A 128 -9.67 32.61 10.28
C ASN A 128 -10.47 31.81 11.30
N ASP A 129 -10.64 30.53 11.04
CA ASP A 129 -11.33 29.57 11.88
C ASP A 129 -10.38 28.59 12.56
N ALA A 130 -9.09 28.88 12.60
CA ALA A 130 -8.13 28.07 13.31
C ALA A 130 -8.42 28.06 14.83
N ALA A 131 -8.48 26.86 15.43
CA ALA A 131 -8.66 26.67 16.86
C ALA A 131 -7.33 26.41 17.58
N HIS A 132 -7.34 26.60 18.90
CA HIS A 132 -6.23 26.27 19.80
C HIS A 132 -4.88 26.77 19.28
N VAL A 133 -4.86 28.00 18.77
CA VAL A 133 -3.68 28.62 18.21
C VAL A 133 -2.63 28.71 19.31
N ARG A 134 -1.47 28.12 19.04
CA ARG A 134 -0.30 28.12 19.90
C ARG A 134 0.86 28.73 19.14
N VAL A 135 1.68 29.50 19.82
CA VAL A 135 2.90 30.07 19.24
C VAL A 135 4.07 29.58 20.04
N SER A 136 5.10 29.10 19.34
CA SER A 136 6.42 28.84 19.88
C SER A 136 7.35 29.99 19.55
N VAL A 137 7.93 30.59 20.58
CA VAL A 137 8.93 31.67 20.51
C VAL A 137 10.15 31.20 21.27
N LEU A 138 11.29 31.07 20.59
CA LEU A 138 12.57 30.67 21.18
C LEU A 138 12.47 29.35 21.97
N GLY A 139 11.68 28.40 21.47
CA GLY A 139 11.49 27.09 22.10
C GLY A 139 10.44 27.06 23.21
N THR A 140 9.95 28.21 23.68
CA THR A 140 8.81 28.30 24.62
C THR A 140 7.50 28.37 23.83
N THR A 141 6.59 27.41 24.05
CA THR A 141 5.26 27.37 23.41
C THR A 141 4.17 27.83 24.36
N PHE A 142 3.28 28.69 23.90
CA PHE A 142 2.13 29.19 24.67
C PHE A 142 0.85 29.20 23.84
N GLN A 143 -0.29 29.12 24.52
CA GLN A 143 -1.61 29.11 23.90
C GLN A 143 -2.15 30.53 23.79
N VAL A 144 -2.48 30.95 22.58
CA VAL A 144 -2.96 32.30 22.28
C VAL A 144 -4.50 32.38 22.27
N GLY A 145 -5.16 31.26 21.94
CA GLY A 145 -6.61 31.15 21.89
C GLY A 145 -7.11 30.74 20.51
N ASP A 146 -8.40 30.96 20.26
CA ASP A 146 -9.06 30.64 18.99
C ASP A 146 -9.15 31.86 18.09
N MET A 147 -9.00 31.68 16.78
CA MET A 147 -9.26 32.75 15.81
C MET A 147 -10.74 33.18 15.83
N PRO A 148 -11.07 34.43 15.43
CA PRO A 148 -12.42 34.98 15.60
C PRO A 148 -13.55 34.14 15.00
N GLU A 149 -13.31 33.44 13.88
CA GLU A 149 -14.34 32.61 13.22
C GLU A 149 -14.34 31.15 13.68
N ALA A 150 -13.45 30.76 14.61
CA ALA A 150 -13.31 29.38 15.06
C ALA A 150 -14.61 28.85 15.67
N GLN A 151 -15.30 29.66 16.49
CA GLN A 151 -16.55 29.25 17.10
C GLN A 151 -17.67 29.05 16.07
N ASP A 152 -17.76 29.94 15.09
CA ASP A 152 -18.72 29.82 14.00
C ASP A 152 -18.42 28.59 13.12
N SER A 153 -17.14 28.29 12.86
CA SER A 153 -16.75 27.05 12.17
C SER A 153 -17.08 25.80 12.98
N ARG A 154 -16.93 25.80 14.30
CA ARG A 154 -17.41 24.68 15.15
C ARG A 154 -18.91 24.48 14.99
N ILE A 155 -19.70 25.55 15.05
CA ILE A 155 -21.15 25.49 14.87
C ILE A 155 -21.49 24.96 13.46
N ARG A 156 -20.83 25.48 12.42
CA ARG A 156 -21.02 24.99 11.04
C ARG A 156 -20.68 23.52 10.88
N LYS A 157 -19.56 23.06 11.45
CA LYS A 157 -19.14 21.66 11.44
C LYS A 157 -20.17 20.77 12.15
N THR A 158 -20.61 21.17 13.33
CA THR A 158 -21.66 20.46 14.08
C THR A 158 -22.96 20.39 13.29
N ASN A 159 -23.39 21.49 12.67
CA ASN A 159 -24.60 21.51 11.84
C ASN A 159 -24.46 20.60 10.61
N LYS A 160 -23.28 20.62 9.95
CA LYS A 160 -22.98 19.72 8.83
C LYS A 160 -23.05 18.26 9.27
N PHE A 161 -22.43 17.92 10.39
CA PHE A 161 -22.45 16.58 10.97
C PHE A 161 -23.88 16.13 11.29
N ILE A 162 -24.67 16.93 12.00
CA ILE A 162 -26.07 16.60 12.33
C ILE A 162 -26.90 16.38 11.06
N ASN A 163 -26.71 17.24 10.05
CA ASN A 163 -27.42 17.11 8.78
C ASN A 163 -27.04 15.82 8.04
N LEU A 164 -25.75 15.52 7.91
CA LEU A 164 -25.29 14.27 7.30
C LEU A 164 -25.77 13.05 8.09
N LEU A 165 -25.73 13.08 9.42
CA LEU A 165 -26.22 11.99 10.26
C LEU A 165 -27.71 11.71 10.04
N ASN A 166 -28.53 12.76 9.96
CA ASN A 166 -29.94 12.60 9.65
C ASN A 166 -30.16 12.01 8.25
N GLN A 167 -29.42 12.50 7.25
CA GLN A 167 -29.51 11.98 5.88
C GLN A 167 -29.02 10.53 5.75
N ALA A 168 -27.98 10.14 6.50
CA ALA A 168 -27.46 8.78 6.52
C ALA A 168 -28.54 7.84 7.06
N ARG A 169 -29.11 8.17 8.23
CA ARG A 169 -30.18 7.38 8.87
C ARG A 169 -31.44 7.31 8.02
N GLU A 170 -31.83 8.42 7.40
CA GLU A 170 -32.95 8.45 6.46
C GLU A 170 -32.67 7.54 5.25
N SER A 171 -31.47 7.64 4.66
CA SER A 171 -31.08 6.82 3.51
C SER A 171 -31.03 5.33 3.86
N THR A 172 -30.52 4.96 5.04
CA THR A 172 -30.55 3.60 5.57
C THR A 172 -32.00 3.12 5.77
N THR A 173 -32.88 3.95 6.34
CA THR A 173 -34.29 3.60 6.62
C THR A 173 -35.10 3.38 5.35
N TYR A 174 -34.81 4.13 4.29
CA TYR A 174 -35.45 3.98 2.97
C TYR A 174 -34.64 3.12 1.99
N GLU A 175 -33.68 2.34 2.50
CA GLU A 175 -32.91 1.35 1.72
C GLU A 175 -32.17 1.95 0.51
N ARG A 176 -31.78 3.22 0.59
CA ARG A 176 -31.00 3.93 -0.43
C ARG A 176 -29.52 3.67 -0.21
N TRP A 177 -29.12 2.40 -0.29
CA TRP A 177 -27.83 1.89 0.21
C TRP A 177 -26.59 2.56 -0.40
N ASN A 178 -26.59 2.82 -1.72
CA ASN A 178 -25.48 3.56 -2.35
C ASN A 178 -25.25 4.92 -1.70
N LYS A 179 -26.32 5.70 -1.54
CA LYS A 179 -26.26 7.02 -0.91
C LYS A 179 -25.96 6.92 0.59
N ALA A 180 -26.54 5.94 1.28
CA ALA A 180 -26.31 5.74 2.70
C ALA A 180 -24.83 5.47 3.00
N ALA A 181 -24.20 4.53 2.29
CA ALA A 181 -22.78 4.20 2.46
C ALA A 181 -21.86 5.39 2.16
N ASP A 182 -22.15 6.18 1.11
CA ASP A 182 -21.38 7.38 0.79
C ASP A 182 -21.43 8.41 1.92
N ILE A 183 -22.62 8.66 2.47
CA ILE A 183 -22.79 9.62 3.58
C ILE A 183 -22.15 9.09 4.87
N TRP A 184 -22.24 7.78 5.13
CA TRP A 184 -21.56 7.17 6.27
C TRP A 184 -20.03 7.31 6.15
N ASN A 185 -19.45 7.14 4.96
CA ASN A 185 -18.04 7.43 4.70
C ASN A 185 -17.69 8.90 4.99
N ASP A 186 -18.50 9.84 4.51
CA ASP A 186 -18.31 11.27 4.81
C ASP A 186 -18.37 11.57 6.31
N LEU A 187 -19.26 10.91 7.06
CA LEU A 187 -19.37 11.04 8.51
C LEU A 187 -18.15 10.47 9.24
N ILE A 188 -17.66 9.30 8.81
CA ILE A 188 -16.45 8.69 9.39
C ILE A 188 -15.23 9.60 9.21
N LEU A 189 -15.12 10.26 8.05
CA LEU A 189 -14.06 11.25 7.79
C LEU A 189 -14.19 12.49 8.66
N LEU A 190 -15.41 12.90 9.02
CA LEU A 190 -15.65 14.05 9.90
C LEU A 190 -15.43 13.72 11.38
N ASP A 191 -15.82 12.53 11.80
CA ASP A 191 -15.72 12.03 13.17
C ASP A 191 -15.71 10.49 13.19
N SER A 192 -14.53 9.90 13.40
CA SER A 192 -14.36 8.45 13.43
C SER A 192 -15.07 7.76 14.60
N GLU A 193 -15.43 8.50 15.67
CA GLU A 193 -16.15 7.93 16.82
C GLU A 193 -17.56 7.47 16.43
N ILE A 194 -18.08 7.93 15.28
CA ILE A 194 -19.36 7.49 14.73
C ILE A 194 -19.40 5.96 14.51
N ILE A 195 -18.25 5.35 14.18
CA ILE A 195 -18.13 3.90 13.95
C ILE A 195 -18.58 3.16 15.21
N THR A 196 -18.17 3.60 16.40
CA THR A 196 -18.53 2.91 17.64
C THR A 196 -20.02 3.02 17.95
N LYS A 197 -20.66 4.12 17.55
CA LYS A 197 -22.05 4.41 17.91
C LYS A 197 -23.07 3.84 16.91
N TYR A 198 -22.69 3.73 15.64
CA TYR A 198 -23.56 3.32 14.53
C TYR A 198 -22.94 2.17 13.72
N SER A 199 -22.16 1.31 14.38
CA SER A 199 -21.41 0.23 13.72
C SER A 199 -22.31 -0.70 12.91
N GLU A 200 -23.52 -0.98 13.41
CA GLU A 200 -24.52 -1.81 12.76
C GLU A 200 -25.04 -1.16 11.47
N GLU A 201 -25.54 0.08 11.53
CA GLU A 201 -26.11 0.76 10.36
C GLU A 201 -25.05 1.03 9.27
N ILE A 202 -23.82 1.35 9.68
CA ILE A 202 -22.70 1.54 8.76
C ILE A 202 -22.35 0.20 8.09
N CYS A 203 -22.23 -0.89 8.86
CA CYS A 203 -21.92 -2.22 8.34
C CYS A 203 -22.97 -2.68 7.32
N ILE A 204 -24.26 -2.60 7.67
CA ILE A 204 -25.37 -2.95 6.78
C ILE A 204 -25.30 -2.13 5.49
N SER A 205 -25.13 -0.80 5.61
CA SER A 205 -25.08 0.07 4.44
C SER A 205 -23.92 -0.27 3.51
N PHE A 206 -22.76 -0.64 4.05
CA PHE A 206 -21.58 -1.04 3.26
C PHE A 206 -21.79 -2.40 2.61
N CYS A 207 -22.32 -3.40 3.33
CA CYS A 207 -22.66 -4.70 2.76
C CYS A 207 -23.66 -4.57 1.60
N GLU A 208 -24.72 -3.79 1.78
CA GLU A 208 -25.74 -3.59 0.74
C GLU A 208 -25.21 -2.81 -0.47
N LYS A 209 -24.34 -1.82 -0.26
CA LYS A 209 -23.60 -1.19 -1.37
C LYS A 209 -22.69 -2.20 -2.09
N GLY A 210 -22.02 -3.07 -1.35
CA GLY A 210 -21.24 -4.18 -1.90
C GLY A 210 -22.07 -5.09 -2.80
N LYS A 211 -23.30 -5.43 -2.39
CA LYS A 211 -24.25 -6.23 -3.19
C LYS A 211 -24.68 -5.52 -4.48
N ILE A 212 -24.95 -4.22 -4.41
CA ILE A 212 -25.28 -3.43 -5.61
C ILE A 212 -24.12 -3.42 -6.60
N LEU A 213 -22.90 -3.12 -6.13
CA LEU A 213 -21.70 -3.15 -6.96
C LEU A 213 -21.42 -4.54 -7.55
N PHE A 214 -21.70 -5.60 -6.78
CA PHE A 214 -21.61 -6.97 -7.27
C PHE A 214 -22.58 -7.22 -8.42
N ALA A 215 -23.85 -6.79 -8.31
CA ALA A 215 -24.83 -6.88 -9.39
C ALA A 215 -24.40 -6.10 -10.65
N GLU A 216 -23.62 -5.04 -10.49
CA GLU A 216 -23.01 -4.25 -11.57
C GLU A 216 -21.72 -4.86 -12.14
N ASN A 217 -21.29 -6.03 -11.65
CA ASN A 217 -20.02 -6.69 -11.95
C ASN A 217 -18.76 -5.88 -11.56
N ASN A 218 -18.90 -4.89 -10.68
CA ASN A 218 -17.77 -4.16 -10.12
C ASN A 218 -17.18 -4.93 -8.93
N PHE A 219 -16.59 -6.09 -9.21
CA PHE A 219 -16.17 -7.04 -8.19
C PHE A 219 -15.13 -6.48 -7.21
N SER A 220 -14.14 -5.73 -7.72
CA SER A 220 -13.06 -5.21 -6.87
C SER A 220 -13.56 -4.19 -5.85
N GLU A 221 -14.47 -3.31 -6.25
CA GLU A 221 -15.03 -2.32 -5.34
C GLU A 221 -16.02 -2.96 -4.37
N ALA A 222 -16.84 -3.91 -4.85
CA ALA A 222 -17.73 -4.69 -4.00
C ALA A 222 -16.97 -5.39 -2.87
N VAL A 223 -15.84 -6.05 -3.17
CA VAL A 223 -14.98 -6.73 -2.17
C VAL A 223 -14.47 -5.73 -1.14
N ASN A 224 -14.07 -4.53 -1.55
CA ASN A 224 -13.60 -3.51 -0.62
C ASN A 224 -14.68 -3.12 0.39
N TYR A 225 -15.92 -2.90 -0.06
CA TYR A 225 -17.02 -2.56 0.84
C TYR A 225 -17.36 -3.68 1.83
N PHE A 226 -17.37 -4.94 1.40
CA PHE A 226 -17.56 -6.07 2.32
C PHE A 226 -16.40 -6.18 3.34
N GLU A 227 -15.15 -6.01 2.92
CA GLU A 227 -14.01 -6.04 3.84
C GLU A 227 -13.99 -4.86 4.82
N GLU A 228 -14.46 -3.67 4.41
CA GLU A 228 -14.64 -2.54 5.31
C GLU A 228 -15.77 -2.79 6.31
N ALA A 229 -16.92 -3.30 5.85
CA ALA A 229 -18.04 -3.66 6.72
C ALA A 229 -17.62 -4.70 7.79
N LYS A 230 -16.89 -5.74 7.38
CA LYS A 230 -16.33 -6.76 8.27
C LYS A 230 -15.45 -6.19 9.38
N LYS A 231 -14.62 -5.17 9.06
CA LYS A 231 -13.76 -4.50 10.04
C LYS A 231 -14.55 -3.64 11.02
N ILE A 232 -15.65 -3.04 10.56
CA ILE A 232 -16.50 -2.15 11.35
C ILE A 232 -17.33 -2.94 12.36
N ASN A 233 -17.98 -4.02 11.92
CA ASN A 233 -18.81 -4.84 12.79
C ASN A 233 -18.85 -6.31 12.32
N GLU A 234 -17.95 -7.14 12.85
CA GLU A 234 -17.88 -8.56 12.46
C GLU A 234 -19.16 -9.33 12.82
N ASN A 235 -19.84 -8.99 13.91
CA ASN A 235 -21.05 -9.69 14.33
C ASN A 235 -22.20 -9.44 13.38
N GLU A 236 -22.40 -8.19 12.97
CA GLU A 236 -23.42 -7.84 11.99
C GLU A 236 -23.06 -8.40 10.61
N PHE A 237 -21.78 -8.30 10.22
CA PHE A 237 -21.28 -8.84 8.95
C PHE A 237 -21.53 -10.35 8.77
N ARG A 238 -21.65 -11.13 9.85
CA ARG A 238 -21.90 -12.58 9.76
C ARG A 238 -23.18 -12.93 9.00
N SER A 239 -24.19 -12.07 9.01
CA SER A 239 -25.43 -12.28 8.24
C SER A 239 -25.21 -12.17 6.71
N TYR A 240 -24.08 -11.61 6.29
CA TYR A 240 -23.71 -11.36 4.89
C TYR A 240 -22.62 -12.30 4.35
N LEU A 241 -22.20 -13.32 5.10
CA LEU A 241 -21.13 -14.24 4.67
C LEU A 241 -21.47 -15.00 3.38
N ASP A 242 -22.74 -15.34 3.18
CA ASP A 242 -23.19 -16.02 1.96
C ASP A 242 -23.13 -15.09 0.75
N ASP A 243 -23.63 -13.85 0.87
CA ASP A 243 -23.54 -12.82 -0.17
C ASP A 243 -22.07 -12.53 -0.53
N TYR A 244 -21.20 -12.44 0.48
CA TYR A 244 -19.78 -12.21 0.25
C TYR A 244 -19.10 -13.42 -0.39
N SER A 245 -19.51 -14.64 -0.01
CA SER A 245 -19.02 -15.87 -0.62
C SER A 245 -19.38 -15.96 -2.09
N ASP A 246 -20.61 -15.58 -2.47
CA ASP A 246 -21.07 -15.52 -3.87
C ASP A 246 -20.25 -14.53 -4.69
N LEU A 247 -20.00 -13.33 -4.14
CA LEU A 247 -19.14 -12.33 -4.76
C LEU A 247 -17.73 -12.88 -5.01
N LEU A 248 -17.09 -13.47 -4.00
CA LEU A 248 -15.74 -14.02 -4.10
C LEU A 248 -15.68 -15.16 -5.13
N TYR A 249 -16.69 -16.02 -5.16
CA TYR A 249 -16.78 -17.08 -6.17
C TYR A 249 -16.89 -16.49 -7.59
N ALA A 250 -17.82 -15.56 -7.82
CA ALA A 250 -18.01 -14.92 -9.12
C ALA A 250 -16.75 -14.16 -9.57
N TYR A 251 -16.11 -13.43 -8.66
CA TYR A 251 -14.87 -12.72 -8.96
C TYR A 251 -13.74 -13.70 -9.29
N GLY A 252 -13.65 -14.81 -8.56
CA GLY A 252 -12.70 -15.88 -8.83
C GLY A 252 -12.83 -16.44 -10.25
N LEU A 253 -14.06 -16.70 -10.70
CA LEU A 253 -14.34 -17.13 -12.07
C LEU A 253 -13.90 -16.10 -13.11
N ALA A 254 -14.22 -14.82 -12.89
CA ALA A 254 -13.83 -13.73 -13.79
C ALA A 254 -12.30 -13.62 -13.92
N LEU A 255 -11.58 -13.71 -12.81
CA LEU A 255 -10.11 -13.68 -12.79
C LEU A 255 -9.49 -14.87 -13.53
N ILE A 256 -10.04 -16.08 -13.37
CA ILE A 256 -9.58 -17.26 -14.11
C ILE A 256 -9.79 -17.08 -15.62
N LYS A 257 -10.96 -16.56 -16.02
CA LYS A 257 -11.26 -16.25 -17.43
C LYS A 257 -10.26 -15.24 -18.01
N ASP A 258 -9.84 -14.27 -17.21
CA ASP A 258 -8.81 -13.29 -17.57
C ASP A 258 -7.36 -13.80 -17.39
N SER A 259 -7.16 -15.12 -17.29
CA SER A 259 -5.86 -15.77 -17.11
C SER A 259 -5.10 -15.40 -15.81
N LYS A 260 -5.76 -14.73 -14.86
CA LYS A 260 -5.25 -14.42 -13.51
C LYS A 260 -5.53 -15.56 -12.53
N VAL A 261 -5.11 -16.77 -12.91
CA VAL A 261 -5.47 -18.03 -12.23
C VAL A 261 -5.13 -18.02 -10.73
N ASP A 262 -3.94 -17.54 -10.35
CA ASP A 262 -3.53 -17.51 -8.94
C ASP A 262 -4.43 -16.60 -8.07
N GLN A 263 -4.88 -15.47 -8.60
CA GLN A 263 -5.81 -14.57 -7.89
C GLN A 263 -7.21 -15.19 -7.82
N GLY A 264 -7.66 -15.85 -8.89
CA GLY A 264 -8.95 -16.53 -8.90
C GLY A 264 -9.03 -17.69 -7.90
N ILE A 265 -7.96 -18.49 -7.79
CA ILE A 265 -7.85 -19.55 -6.78
C ILE A 265 -7.91 -18.96 -5.37
N LYS A 266 -7.21 -17.85 -5.10
CA LYS A 266 -7.27 -17.19 -3.78
C LYS A 266 -8.70 -16.79 -3.41
N ASN A 267 -9.45 -16.24 -4.36
CA ASN A 267 -10.86 -15.88 -4.13
C ASN A 267 -11.74 -17.11 -3.90
N PHE A 268 -11.56 -18.19 -4.66
CA PHE A 268 -12.26 -19.46 -4.43
C PHE A 268 -12.00 -20.04 -3.05
N LEU A 269 -10.73 -20.08 -2.64
CA LEU A 269 -10.36 -20.59 -1.32
C LEU A 269 -10.95 -19.72 -0.20
N TYR A 270 -10.99 -18.40 -0.39
CA TYR A 270 -11.59 -17.50 0.59
C TYR A 270 -13.11 -17.66 0.66
N SER A 271 -13.80 -17.69 -0.48
CA SER A 271 -15.23 -18.01 -0.60
C SER A 271 -15.58 -19.31 0.13
N HIS A 272 -14.83 -20.38 -0.12
CA HIS A 272 -14.98 -21.67 0.56
C HIS A 272 -14.74 -21.60 2.06
N SER A 273 -13.85 -20.72 2.54
CA SER A 273 -13.54 -20.64 3.98
C SER A 273 -14.59 -19.90 4.80
N ILE A 274 -15.40 -19.05 4.16
CA ILE A 274 -16.39 -18.21 4.86
C ILE A 274 -17.82 -18.72 4.76
N SER A 275 -18.14 -19.54 3.75
CA SER A 275 -19.46 -20.17 3.60
C SER A 275 -19.38 -21.45 2.75
N ASP A 276 -20.27 -22.39 3.06
CA ASP A 276 -20.43 -23.65 2.33
C ASP A 276 -21.29 -23.54 1.06
N ILE A 277 -21.96 -22.39 0.81
CA ILE A 277 -22.95 -22.24 -0.29
C ILE A 277 -22.36 -22.57 -1.67
N ASN A 278 -21.11 -22.16 -1.92
CA ASN A 278 -20.40 -22.39 -3.17
C ASN A 278 -19.45 -23.60 -3.14
N ARG A 279 -19.40 -24.36 -2.05
CA ARG A 279 -18.38 -25.38 -1.83
C ARG A 279 -18.25 -26.38 -2.99
N LYS A 280 -19.36 -26.99 -3.41
CA LYS A 280 -19.35 -27.96 -4.52
C LYS A 280 -18.90 -27.33 -5.85
N ASN A 281 -19.34 -26.10 -6.12
CA ASN A 281 -19.00 -25.39 -7.34
C ASN A 281 -17.51 -25.02 -7.38
N ILE A 282 -16.97 -24.60 -6.23
CA ILE A 282 -15.55 -24.32 -6.05
C ILE A 282 -14.72 -25.59 -6.18
N GLU A 283 -15.09 -26.67 -5.48
CA GLU A 283 -14.40 -27.96 -5.57
C GLU A 283 -14.36 -28.48 -7.01
N ASN A 284 -15.49 -28.38 -7.74
CA ASN A 284 -15.56 -28.73 -9.16
C ASN A 284 -14.66 -27.84 -10.01
N SER A 285 -14.73 -26.53 -9.84
CA SER A 285 -13.90 -25.56 -10.60
C SER A 285 -12.40 -25.80 -10.34
N LEU A 286 -11.99 -25.95 -9.09
CA LEU A 286 -10.62 -26.28 -8.71
C LEU A 286 -10.17 -27.63 -9.30
N ASN A 287 -11.05 -28.64 -9.31
CA ASN A 287 -10.74 -29.94 -9.93
C ASN A 287 -10.57 -29.84 -11.45
N THR A 288 -11.37 -29.03 -12.15
CA THR A 288 -11.19 -28.82 -13.60
C THR A 288 -9.90 -28.09 -13.95
N LEU A 289 -9.37 -27.28 -13.03
CA LEU A 289 -8.10 -26.58 -13.21
C LEU A 289 -6.88 -27.46 -12.91
N LYS A 290 -7.05 -28.60 -12.24
CA LYS A 290 -5.95 -29.54 -11.97
C LYS A 290 -5.43 -30.12 -13.28
N ILE A 291 -4.11 -30.09 -13.43
CA ILE A 291 -3.45 -30.73 -14.57
C ILE A 291 -3.34 -32.23 -14.27
N SER A 292 -3.87 -33.06 -15.17
CA SER A 292 -3.73 -34.51 -15.08
C SER A 292 -2.24 -34.91 -15.13
N ARG A 293 -1.82 -35.76 -14.19
CA ARG A 293 -0.46 -36.33 -14.21
C ARG A 293 -0.18 -37.06 -15.52
N PHE A 294 -1.20 -37.67 -16.11
CA PHE A 294 -1.07 -38.39 -17.38
C PHE A 294 -0.76 -37.44 -18.54
N THR A 295 -1.56 -36.39 -18.75
CA THR A 295 -1.31 -35.41 -19.84
C THR A 295 0.02 -34.71 -19.68
N SER A 296 0.39 -34.37 -18.43
CA SER A 296 1.70 -33.80 -18.10
C SER A 296 2.87 -34.74 -18.41
N THR A 297 2.69 -36.04 -18.13
CA THR A 297 3.68 -37.07 -18.48
C THR A 297 3.81 -37.23 -20.00
N CYS A 298 2.69 -37.28 -20.73
CA CYS A 298 2.72 -37.37 -22.20
C CYS A 298 3.44 -36.17 -22.84
N LEU A 299 3.22 -34.95 -22.33
CA LEU A 299 3.87 -33.74 -22.83
C LEU A 299 5.36 -33.64 -22.46
N SER A 300 5.84 -34.43 -21.49
CA SER A 300 7.25 -34.45 -21.07
C SER A 300 8.10 -35.55 -21.70
N ILE A 301 7.47 -36.47 -22.45
CA ILE A 301 8.18 -37.47 -23.29
C ILE A 301 9.08 -36.78 -24.32
N ILE A 302 8.67 -35.61 -24.82
CA ILE A 302 9.52 -34.72 -25.60
C ILE A 302 10.12 -33.70 -24.62
N PRO A 303 11.42 -33.78 -24.29
CA PRO A 303 12.01 -32.93 -23.27
C PRO A 303 11.85 -31.45 -23.60
N GLY A 304 11.37 -30.66 -22.63
CA GLY A 304 11.13 -29.22 -22.80
C GLY A 304 9.83 -28.82 -23.52
N PHE A 305 9.09 -29.76 -24.12
CA PHE A 305 7.87 -29.45 -24.87
C PHE A 305 6.71 -28.98 -23.97
N SER A 306 6.52 -29.63 -22.82
CA SER A 306 5.54 -29.20 -21.81
C SER A 306 5.81 -27.76 -21.33
N GLN A 307 7.08 -27.43 -21.07
CA GLN A 307 7.50 -26.12 -20.58
C GLN A 307 7.31 -25.01 -21.63
N LEU A 308 7.46 -25.34 -22.92
CA LEU A 308 7.13 -24.45 -24.04
C LEU A 308 5.63 -24.17 -24.13
N ILE A 309 4.79 -25.20 -24.01
CA ILE A 309 3.32 -25.06 -24.06
C ILE A 309 2.80 -24.27 -22.86
N TYR A 310 3.33 -24.54 -21.68
CA TYR A 310 2.90 -23.88 -20.44
C TYR A 310 3.66 -22.57 -20.15
N GLN A 311 4.45 -22.06 -21.10
CA GLN A 311 5.26 -20.82 -21.01
C GLN A 311 6.08 -20.67 -19.71
N LYS A 312 6.51 -21.79 -19.12
CA LYS A 312 7.28 -21.78 -17.87
C LYS A 312 8.75 -22.03 -18.16
N ASN A 313 9.55 -20.98 -17.95
CA ASN A 313 11.01 -21.01 -17.97
C ASN A 313 11.62 -21.47 -19.32
N SER A 314 11.49 -20.60 -20.33
CA SER A 314 11.93 -20.83 -21.71
C SER A 314 13.40 -21.25 -21.85
N ILE A 315 14.26 -20.89 -20.91
CA ILE A 315 15.68 -21.27 -20.93
C ILE A 315 15.85 -22.77 -20.63
N LYS A 316 15.17 -23.28 -19.60
CA LYS A 316 15.22 -24.71 -19.26
C LYS A 316 14.63 -25.57 -20.38
N SER A 317 13.53 -25.10 -20.98
CA SER A 317 12.87 -25.83 -22.06
C SER A 317 13.75 -25.94 -23.30
N VAL A 318 14.37 -24.84 -23.72
CA VAL A 318 15.33 -24.83 -24.84
C VAL A 318 16.54 -25.72 -24.55
N LEU A 319 17.03 -25.72 -23.30
CA LEU A 319 18.18 -26.56 -22.93
C LEU A 319 17.85 -28.05 -22.99
N PHE A 320 16.71 -28.49 -22.45
CA PHE A 320 16.30 -29.89 -22.50
C PHE A 320 15.96 -30.36 -23.91
N PHE A 321 15.23 -29.53 -24.66
CA PHE A 321 14.90 -29.81 -26.05
C PHE A 321 16.18 -29.91 -26.90
N GLY A 322 17.06 -28.90 -26.79
CA GLY A 322 18.34 -28.88 -27.50
C GLY A 322 19.22 -30.08 -27.17
N THR A 323 19.37 -30.41 -25.88
CA THR A 323 20.19 -31.54 -25.43
C THR A 323 19.66 -32.87 -25.96
N PHE A 324 18.33 -33.07 -25.90
CA PHE A 324 17.70 -34.29 -26.42
C PHE A 324 17.91 -34.45 -27.92
N PHE A 325 17.64 -33.42 -28.72
CA PHE A 325 17.79 -33.50 -30.17
C PHE A 325 19.24 -33.62 -30.63
N LEU A 326 20.16 -32.87 -30.00
CA LEU A 326 21.59 -32.96 -30.31
C LEU A 326 22.14 -34.34 -29.98
N SER A 327 21.87 -34.86 -28.77
CA SER A 327 22.34 -36.18 -28.37
C SER A 327 21.73 -37.31 -29.20
N SER A 328 20.43 -37.27 -29.48
CA SER A 328 19.77 -38.27 -30.34
C SER A 328 20.34 -38.23 -31.77
N GLY A 329 20.50 -37.04 -32.35
CA GLY A 329 21.05 -36.87 -33.69
C GLY A 329 22.50 -37.34 -33.79
N LEU A 330 23.33 -36.96 -32.82
CA LEU A 330 24.72 -37.40 -32.75
C LEU A 330 24.83 -38.91 -32.50
N ALA A 331 23.93 -39.52 -31.72
CA ALA A 331 23.91 -40.96 -31.50
C ALA A 331 23.62 -41.73 -32.81
N VAL A 332 22.63 -41.27 -33.59
CA VAL A 332 22.30 -41.87 -34.89
C VAL A 332 23.46 -41.73 -35.88
N LEU A 333 24.10 -40.56 -35.93
CA LEU A 333 25.27 -40.32 -36.78
C LEU A 333 26.48 -41.18 -36.35
N SER A 334 26.76 -41.25 -35.05
CA SER A 334 27.83 -42.07 -34.49
C SER A 334 27.61 -43.56 -34.79
N LYS A 335 26.38 -44.05 -34.66
CA LYS A 335 26.02 -45.42 -35.02
C LYS A 335 26.27 -45.70 -36.49
N LYS A 336 25.78 -44.81 -37.36
CA LYS A 336 25.98 -44.94 -38.82
C LYS A 336 27.46 -45.00 -39.16
N ASN A 337 28.30 -44.16 -38.55
CA ASN A 337 29.74 -44.17 -38.76
C ASN A 337 30.40 -45.44 -38.21
N ALA A 338 29.93 -45.96 -37.07
CA ALA A 338 30.40 -47.21 -36.50
C ALA A 338 30.07 -48.41 -37.40
N ASP A 339 28.85 -48.46 -37.93
CA ASP A 339 28.39 -49.50 -38.86
C ASP A 339 29.27 -49.49 -40.13
N ILE A 340 29.57 -48.31 -40.69
CA ILE A 340 30.49 -48.17 -41.84
C ILE A 340 31.90 -48.66 -41.49
N ALA A 341 32.46 -48.24 -40.34
CA ALA A 341 33.79 -48.65 -39.92
C ALA A 341 33.87 -50.17 -39.66
N TYR A 342 32.77 -50.79 -39.21
CA TYR A 342 32.67 -52.22 -39.01
C TYR A 342 32.66 -52.99 -40.35
N GLU A 343 31.92 -52.50 -41.34
CA GLU A 343 31.95 -53.05 -42.71
C GLU A 343 33.35 -52.93 -43.33
N GLU A 344 34.05 -51.81 -43.12
CA GLU A 344 35.43 -51.65 -43.56
C GLU A 344 36.38 -52.62 -42.85
N TYR A 345 36.19 -52.85 -41.55
CA TYR A 345 36.93 -53.86 -40.78
C TYR A 345 36.77 -55.27 -41.38
N LEU A 346 35.56 -55.68 -41.76
CA LEU A 346 35.29 -56.98 -42.37
C LEU A 346 36.02 -57.17 -43.72
N ASN A 347 36.37 -56.07 -44.38
CA ASN A 347 37.03 -56.05 -45.68
C ASN A 347 38.54 -55.72 -45.61
N ALA A 348 39.10 -55.58 -44.41
CA ALA A 348 40.48 -55.17 -44.22
C ALA A 348 41.49 -56.22 -44.74
N LYS A 349 42.53 -55.77 -45.44
CA LYS A 349 43.53 -56.65 -46.07
C LYS A 349 44.74 -56.95 -45.18
N THR A 350 44.93 -56.21 -44.09
CA THR A 350 46.06 -56.37 -43.17
C THR A 350 45.58 -56.35 -41.72
N PRO A 351 46.28 -57.03 -40.79
CA PRO A 351 45.92 -57.03 -39.37
C PRO A 351 45.91 -55.63 -38.75
N THR A 352 46.89 -54.79 -39.09
CA THR A 352 46.99 -53.40 -38.60
C THR A 352 45.84 -52.52 -39.08
N ASP A 353 45.40 -52.69 -40.33
CA ASP A 353 44.23 -51.97 -40.86
C ASP A 353 42.95 -52.46 -40.18
N ALA A 354 42.80 -53.78 -40.01
CA ALA A 354 41.68 -54.36 -39.28
C ALA A 354 41.58 -53.84 -37.84
N GLU A 355 42.70 -53.79 -37.11
CA GLU A 355 42.75 -53.27 -35.74
C GLU A 355 42.32 -51.78 -35.66
N GLN A 356 42.80 -50.96 -36.59
CA GLN A 356 42.41 -49.54 -36.65
C GLN A 356 40.91 -49.36 -36.93
N LYS A 357 40.36 -50.09 -37.92
CA LYS A 357 38.94 -50.03 -38.27
C LYS A 357 38.05 -50.56 -37.15
N TYR A 358 38.48 -51.64 -36.47
CA TYR A 358 37.79 -52.17 -35.30
C TYR A 358 37.75 -51.15 -34.15
N ASN A 359 38.88 -50.49 -33.87
CA ASN A 359 38.94 -49.47 -32.81
C ASN A 359 38.03 -48.27 -33.11
N LEU A 360 37.94 -47.84 -34.38
CA LEU A 360 37.01 -46.80 -34.82
C LEU A 360 35.54 -47.24 -34.67
N ALA A 361 35.20 -48.46 -35.10
CA ALA A 361 33.85 -49.01 -34.96
C ALA A 361 33.45 -49.13 -33.47
N ASN A 362 34.33 -49.70 -32.64
CA ASN A 362 34.09 -49.86 -31.21
C ASN A 362 33.95 -48.50 -30.51
N GLY A 363 34.80 -47.52 -30.83
CA GLY A 363 34.68 -46.16 -30.32
C GLY A 363 33.34 -45.51 -30.70
N GLY A 364 32.89 -45.69 -31.94
CA GLY A 364 31.60 -45.19 -32.40
C GLY A 364 30.40 -45.87 -31.72
N ILE A 365 30.47 -47.17 -31.42
CA ILE A 365 29.44 -47.89 -30.65
C ILE A 365 29.38 -47.36 -29.21
N ILE A 366 30.53 -47.21 -28.54
CA ILE A 366 30.60 -46.65 -27.18
C ILE A 366 30.02 -45.24 -27.14
N LEU A 367 30.42 -44.38 -28.08
CA LEU A 367 29.91 -43.01 -28.18
C LEU A 367 28.39 -42.98 -28.44
N THR A 368 27.88 -43.86 -29.29
CA THR A 368 26.43 -44.04 -29.51
C THR A 368 25.72 -44.40 -28.21
N GLY A 369 26.28 -45.33 -27.43
CA GLY A 369 25.73 -45.74 -26.13
C GLY A 369 25.69 -44.59 -25.13
N VAL A 370 26.76 -43.80 -25.04
CA VAL A 370 26.84 -42.61 -24.16
C VAL A 370 25.81 -41.56 -24.57
N LEU A 371 25.74 -41.22 -25.86
CA LEU A 371 24.81 -40.21 -26.38
C LEU A 371 23.34 -40.65 -26.26
N GLY A 372 23.05 -41.93 -26.55
CA GLY A 372 21.73 -42.51 -26.33
C GLY A 372 21.34 -42.54 -24.85
N GLY A 373 22.29 -42.85 -23.96
CA GLY A 373 22.11 -42.76 -22.52
C GLY A 373 21.82 -41.32 -22.05
N LEU A 374 22.51 -40.32 -22.61
CA LEU A 374 22.24 -38.90 -22.33
C LEU A 374 20.84 -38.49 -22.77
N ALA A 375 20.40 -38.91 -23.97
CA ALA A 375 19.06 -38.64 -24.47
C ALA A 375 17.98 -39.23 -23.55
N LEU A 376 18.14 -40.50 -23.15
CA LEU A 376 17.23 -41.17 -22.20
C LEU A 376 17.23 -40.51 -20.82
N ALA A 377 18.39 -40.16 -20.29
CA ALA A 377 18.51 -39.45 -19.02
C ALA A 377 17.81 -38.08 -19.07
N THR A 378 17.88 -37.38 -20.21
CA THR A 378 17.20 -36.10 -20.43
C THR A 378 15.67 -36.27 -20.44
N VAL A 379 15.16 -37.34 -21.06
CA VAL A 379 13.72 -37.68 -21.02
C VAL A 379 13.28 -38.00 -19.60
N LEU A 380 14.00 -38.88 -18.90
CA LEU A 380 13.67 -39.25 -17.51
C LEU A 380 13.67 -38.04 -16.58
N TYR A 381 14.68 -37.17 -16.71
CA TYR A 381 14.75 -35.94 -15.92
C TYR A 381 13.58 -35.00 -16.25
N SER A 382 13.27 -34.80 -17.53
CA SER A 382 12.13 -33.97 -17.97
C SER A 382 10.81 -34.47 -17.40
N VAL A 383 10.58 -35.79 -17.40
CA VAL A 383 9.39 -36.39 -16.79
C VAL A 383 9.34 -36.14 -15.29
N ILE A 384 10.46 -36.34 -14.56
CA ILE A 384 10.52 -36.11 -13.10
C ILE A 384 10.29 -34.64 -12.76
N ASP A 385 10.94 -33.72 -13.48
CA ASP A 385 10.79 -32.27 -13.29
C ASP A 385 9.34 -31.83 -13.54
N GLN A 386 8.75 -32.32 -14.62
CA GLN A 386 7.35 -32.04 -14.96
C GLN A 386 6.37 -32.62 -13.92
N LEU A 387 6.62 -33.82 -13.39
CA LEU A 387 5.81 -34.38 -12.30
C LEU A 387 5.89 -33.54 -11.03
N LYS A 388 7.08 -33.04 -10.67
CA LYS A 388 7.28 -32.14 -9.52
C LYS A 388 6.52 -30.83 -9.71
N GLU A 389 6.65 -30.19 -10.87
CA GLU A 389 5.96 -28.93 -11.18
C GLU A 389 4.43 -29.12 -11.25
N THR A 390 3.95 -30.24 -11.79
CA THR A 390 2.52 -30.58 -11.80
C THR A 390 2.01 -30.77 -10.38
N SER A 391 2.79 -31.44 -9.52
CA SER A 391 2.43 -31.60 -8.10
C SER A 391 2.37 -30.25 -7.38
N LYS A 392 3.36 -29.38 -7.60
CA LYS A 392 3.42 -28.03 -7.01
C LYS A 392 2.31 -27.11 -7.51
N PHE A 393 1.90 -27.26 -8.77
CA PHE A 393 0.75 -26.54 -9.31
C PHE A 393 -0.54 -27.07 -8.68
N ASN A 394 -0.76 -28.39 -8.73
CA ASN A 394 -1.96 -29.03 -8.20
C ASN A 394 -2.14 -28.82 -6.69
N SER A 395 -1.05 -28.67 -5.92
CA SER A 395 -1.14 -28.36 -4.48
C SER A 395 -1.75 -26.99 -4.18
N LYS A 396 -1.78 -26.05 -5.14
CA LYS A 396 -2.49 -24.77 -4.99
C LYS A 396 -4.01 -24.94 -4.91
N PHE A 397 -4.52 -26.07 -5.38
CA PHE A 397 -5.95 -26.41 -5.44
C PHE A 397 -6.36 -27.38 -4.33
N GLU A 398 -5.43 -27.73 -3.44
CA GLU A 398 -5.74 -28.57 -2.28
C GLU A 398 -6.38 -27.71 -1.20
N ILE A 399 -7.63 -28.00 -0.90
CA ILE A 399 -8.31 -27.46 0.27
C ILE A 399 -7.72 -28.19 1.47
N GLN A 400 -6.77 -27.57 2.17
CA GLN A 400 -6.19 -28.15 3.38
C GLN A 400 -7.26 -28.17 4.48
N LEU A 401 -7.73 -29.37 4.82
CA LEU A 401 -8.49 -29.60 6.04
C LEU A 401 -7.57 -29.39 7.23
N SER A 402 -7.64 -28.23 7.88
CA SER A 402 -7.06 -28.05 9.21
C SER A 402 -7.93 -28.81 10.20
N ILE A 403 -7.58 -30.05 10.51
CA ILE A 403 -8.17 -30.75 11.65
C ILE A 403 -7.50 -30.16 12.90
N ASN A 404 -8.09 -29.10 13.46
CA ASN A 404 -7.74 -28.66 14.80
C ASN A 404 -8.28 -29.69 15.80
N ASN A 405 -7.48 -30.73 16.07
CA ASN A 405 -7.69 -31.60 17.22
C ASN A 405 -7.29 -30.83 18.48
N THR A 406 -8.16 -29.97 18.98
CA THR A 406 -8.03 -29.42 20.32
C THR A 406 -9.43 -29.14 20.89
N TYR A 407 -9.90 -30.09 21.70
CA TYR A 407 -10.96 -30.02 22.71
C TYR A 407 -12.45 -30.18 22.33
N ALA A 408 -12.97 -31.31 22.82
CA ALA A 408 -14.28 -31.57 23.46
C ALA A 408 -15.50 -32.02 22.61
N PRO A 409 -16.37 -32.90 23.17
CA PRO A 409 -17.20 -33.83 22.40
C PRO A 409 -18.67 -33.43 22.21
N TYR A 410 -19.05 -32.17 22.41
CA TYR A 410 -20.44 -31.75 22.22
C TYR A 410 -20.48 -30.36 21.59
N LEU A 411 -21.17 -30.27 20.45
CA LEU A 411 -21.30 -29.17 19.48
C LEU A 411 -20.23 -29.18 18.38
N GLU A 412 -20.58 -29.85 17.28
CA GLU A 412 -19.91 -29.77 15.98
C GLU A 412 -19.92 -28.31 15.48
N SER A 413 -18.85 -27.57 15.75
CA SER A 413 -18.51 -26.36 15.02
C SER A 413 -17.11 -26.56 14.45
N TYR A 414 -17.05 -27.01 13.20
CA TYR A 414 -15.82 -27.10 12.45
C TYR A 414 -15.36 -25.67 12.13
N SER A 415 -14.32 -25.19 12.81
CA SER A 415 -13.63 -23.96 12.41
C SER A 415 -12.49 -24.32 11.45
N PHE A 416 -12.56 -23.77 10.23
CA PHE A 416 -11.57 -23.99 9.18
C PHE A 416 -10.51 -22.90 9.25
N LEU A 417 -9.28 -23.28 9.62
CA LEU A 417 -8.13 -22.39 9.58
C LEU A 417 -7.28 -22.74 8.35
N LEU A 418 -7.62 -22.13 7.21
CA LEU A 418 -6.84 -22.28 6.00
C LEU A 418 -5.50 -21.52 6.18
N LYS A 419 -4.38 -22.24 6.29
CA LYS A 419 -3.06 -21.64 6.15
C LYS A 419 -2.87 -21.25 4.68
N ILE A 420 -3.20 -20.01 4.34
CA ILE A 420 -2.76 -19.40 3.09
C ILE A 420 -1.27 -19.07 3.28
N PRO A 421 -0.33 -19.73 2.57
CA PRO A 421 1.04 -19.24 2.56
C PRO A 421 1.04 -17.87 1.89
N LEU A 422 1.41 -16.84 2.67
CA LEU A 422 1.61 -15.45 2.20
C LEU A 422 2.63 -15.40 1.06
#